data_AF-A0A9D5QZT5-F1
#
_entry.id   AF-A0A9D5QZT5-F1
#
_cell.length_a   1.000
_cell.length_b   1.000
_cell.length_c   1.000
_cell.angle_alpha   90.00
_cell.angle_beta   90.00
_cell.angle_gamma   90.00
#
_symmetry.space_group_name_H-M   'P 1'
#
loop_
_entity.id
_entity.type
_entity.pdbx_description
1 polymer ?
#
loop_
_entity_poly.entity_id
_entity_poly.type
_entity_poly.pdbx_seq_one_letter_code
_entity_poly.pdbx_strand_id
1 'polypeptide(L)'
;MDKRFLALILFIVSCAGLTASAQQTATYFPYPIVPDSISTLQARTDYLLEHFWDFCDFKKAFSSRQKMAGAFKDYLSFMPHASARQAHRSVAKLLKSLDKQPDDLLFLARKAEEYIHSDTSDIYSDELYLPFAVAVSSNKRIEKAIRDRYTLQARILSGSQTGMPAPSFAYTDRSGVNAIFSPDSTAEVTILFFNDPDCMDCTIARSRLNADIRASNFIKEGVMRVVAITPGEADENWKQMAESYPESWIVGASSEVDEIYDIPTTPTFYVIDDEHKIALKRIDINTLLNLISRL
;
A
#
# COMPACT_ATOMS: atom_id res chain seq x y z
N MET A 1 -60.93 16.04 -60.56
CA MET A 1 -60.92 17.51 -60.65
C MET A 1 -59.75 17.99 -59.82
N ASP A 2 -58.66 18.31 -60.51
CA ASP A 2 -57.40 18.84 -59.98
C ASP A 2 -57.56 20.20 -59.26
N LYS A 3 -56.52 20.53 -58.48
CA LYS A 3 -55.93 21.86 -58.14
C LYS A 3 -55.61 21.88 -56.62
N ARG A 4 -54.39 22.08 -56.09
CA ARG A 4 -53.18 22.74 -56.59
C ARG A 4 -51.94 22.33 -55.77
N PHE A 5 -50.81 22.26 -56.47
CA PHE A 5 -49.44 22.51 -56.02
C PHE A 5 -49.31 23.70 -55.04
N LEU A 6 -48.48 23.58 -53.99
CA LEU A 6 -47.22 24.37 -53.82
C LEU A 6 -46.51 24.00 -52.51
N ALA A 7 -45.20 23.79 -52.60
CA ALA A 7 -44.28 23.65 -51.48
C ALA A 7 -44.08 24.96 -50.71
N LEU A 8 -43.86 24.92 -49.40
CA LEU A 8 -42.89 25.80 -48.73
C LEU A 8 -42.45 25.27 -47.36
N ILE A 9 -41.15 25.42 -47.15
CA ILE A 9 -40.31 25.07 -46.01
C ILE A 9 -40.73 25.80 -44.73
N LEU A 10 -40.77 25.10 -43.59
CA LEU A 10 -40.35 25.71 -42.32
C LEU A 10 -39.58 24.70 -41.47
N PHE A 11 -38.25 24.84 -41.54
CA PHE A 11 -37.28 24.32 -40.58
C PHE A 11 -37.58 24.98 -39.22
N ILE A 12 -38.11 24.23 -38.26
CA ILE A 12 -38.01 24.60 -36.84
C ILE A 12 -37.08 23.57 -36.21
N VAL A 13 -35.82 24.00 -36.06
CA VAL A 13 -34.83 23.38 -35.19
C VAL A 13 -35.36 23.52 -33.76
N SER A 14 -36.09 22.51 -33.28
CA SER A 14 -36.24 22.31 -31.85
C SER A 14 -34.97 21.61 -31.37
N CYS A 15 -33.93 22.41 -31.10
CA CYS A 15 -32.89 22.00 -30.17
C CYS A 15 -33.56 21.81 -28.81
N ALA A 16 -34.10 20.61 -28.59
CA ALA A 16 -34.32 20.12 -27.25
C ALA A 16 -32.95 20.04 -26.60
N GLY A 17 -32.64 21.05 -25.79
CA GLY A 17 -31.47 21.05 -24.93
C GLY A 17 -31.50 19.77 -24.11
N LEU A 18 -30.66 18.81 -24.48
CA LEU A 18 -30.22 17.76 -23.57
C LEU A 18 -29.38 18.47 -22.51
N THR A 19 -30.05 19.04 -21.51
CA THR A 19 -29.42 19.30 -20.23
C THR A 19 -29.09 17.93 -19.65
N ALA A 20 -27.87 17.47 -19.88
CA ALA A 20 -27.29 16.41 -19.07
C ALA A 20 -27.27 16.95 -17.63
N SER A 21 -28.29 16.61 -16.83
CA SER A 21 -28.16 16.74 -15.40
C SER A 21 -27.05 15.78 -14.99
N ALA A 22 -25.85 16.29 -14.76
CA ALA A 22 -24.85 15.53 -14.02
C ALA A 22 -25.52 15.16 -12.70
N GLN A 23 -25.78 13.86 -12.51
CA GLN A 23 -26.38 13.36 -11.30
C GLN A 23 -25.37 13.62 -10.19
N GLN A 24 -25.56 14.71 -9.45
CA GLN A 24 -24.68 15.09 -8.37
C GLN A 24 -24.90 14.05 -7.27
N THR A 25 -24.03 13.05 -7.19
CA THR A 25 -24.05 12.06 -6.12
C THR A 25 -24.05 12.82 -4.80
N ALA A 26 -25.07 12.62 -3.98
CA ALA A 26 -25.19 13.34 -2.71
C ALA A 26 -24.04 12.93 -1.78
N THR A 27 -23.02 13.79 -1.67
CA THR A 27 -21.89 13.62 -0.74
C THR A 27 -22.35 13.92 0.68
N TYR A 28 -21.59 13.46 1.68
CA TYR A 28 -21.99 13.66 3.08
C TYR A 28 -21.98 15.14 3.50
N PHE A 29 -21.03 15.90 2.97
CA PHE A 29 -20.92 17.35 3.05
C PHE A 29 -20.40 17.88 1.69
N PRO A 30 -20.55 19.18 1.38
CA PRO A 30 -20.06 19.74 0.13
C PRO A 30 -18.54 19.56 -0.01
N TYR A 31 -18.08 18.98 -1.12
CA TYR A 31 -16.66 18.93 -1.45
C TYR A 31 -16.21 20.27 -2.08
N PRO A 32 -14.92 20.64 -1.96
CA PRO A 32 -14.42 21.89 -2.51
C PRO A 32 -14.57 21.93 -4.03
N ILE A 33 -14.99 23.09 -4.54
CA ILE A 33 -15.01 23.36 -5.98
C ILE A 33 -13.62 23.86 -6.37
N VAL A 34 -12.95 23.10 -7.24
CA VAL A 34 -11.62 23.45 -7.75
C VAL A 34 -11.77 24.58 -8.78
N PRO A 35 -11.03 25.70 -8.65
CA PRO A 35 -11.08 26.80 -9.62
C PRO A 35 -10.72 26.35 -11.05
N ASP A 36 -11.44 26.87 -12.04
CA ASP A 36 -11.19 26.57 -13.47
C ASP A 36 -9.80 27.03 -13.96
N SER A 37 -9.16 27.94 -13.22
CA SER A 37 -7.78 28.37 -13.49
C SER A 37 -6.74 27.28 -13.22
N ILE A 38 -7.08 26.22 -12.45
CA ILE A 38 -6.18 25.09 -12.17
C ILE A 38 -6.42 24.01 -13.22
N SER A 39 -5.45 23.81 -14.10
CA SER A 39 -5.62 22.98 -15.31
C SER A 39 -5.09 21.55 -15.20
N THR A 40 -4.04 21.29 -14.42
CA THR A 40 -3.43 19.95 -14.34
C THR A 40 -4.16 19.07 -13.33
N LEU A 41 -4.28 17.78 -13.62
CA LEU A 41 -4.91 16.81 -12.70
C LEU A 41 -4.29 16.88 -11.31
N GLN A 42 -2.95 16.85 -11.21
CA GLN A 42 -2.26 16.90 -9.92
C GLN A 42 -2.55 18.18 -9.14
N ALA A 43 -2.48 19.36 -9.76
CA ALA A 43 -2.73 20.61 -9.05
C ALA A 43 -4.20 20.74 -8.61
N ARG A 44 -5.15 20.21 -9.42
CA ARG A 44 -6.57 20.17 -9.07
C ARG A 44 -6.82 19.25 -7.88
N THR A 45 -6.19 18.08 -7.86
CA THR A 45 -6.28 17.13 -6.74
C THR A 45 -5.60 17.68 -5.49
N ASP A 46 -4.45 18.34 -5.62
CA ASP A 46 -3.75 18.97 -4.50
C ASP A 46 -4.63 20.03 -3.82
N TYR A 47 -5.31 20.87 -4.62
CA TYR A 47 -6.29 21.83 -4.11
C TYR A 47 -7.47 21.12 -3.42
N LEU A 48 -8.01 20.07 -4.06
CA LEU A 48 -9.12 19.32 -3.51
C LEU A 48 -8.77 18.71 -2.14
N LEU A 49 -7.59 18.11 -1.99
CA LEU A 49 -7.14 17.54 -0.72
C LEU A 49 -6.91 18.59 0.36
N GLU A 50 -6.26 19.73 0.01
CA GLU A 50 -6.06 20.84 0.95
C GLU A 50 -7.37 21.33 1.57
N HIS A 51 -8.44 21.37 0.76
CA HIS A 51 -9.75 21.91 1.13
C HIS A 51 -10.82 20.85 1.41
N PHE A 52 -10.48 19.56 1.36
CA PHE A 52 -11.46 18.47 1.37
C PHE A 52 -12.37 18.54 2.61
N TRP A 53 -11.76 18.81 3.77
CA TRP A 53 -12.44 18.79 5.06
C TRP A 53 -12.98 20.17 5.49
N ASP A 54 -12.85 21.21 4.67
CA ASP A 54 -13.19 22.60 5.07
C ASP A 54 -14.68 22.78 5.40
N PHE A 55 -15.56 22.00 4.74
CA PHE A 55 -17.01 22.02 4.98
C PHE A 55 -17.49 20.93 5.93
N CYS A 56 -16.58 20.13 6.50
CA CYS A 56 -16.92 19.07 7.44
C CYS A 56 -17.03 19.64 8.87
N ASP A 57 -18.24 19.64 9.44
CA ASP A 57 -18.43 19.91 10.87
C ASP A 57 -18.02 18.69 11.69
N PHE A 58 -16.72 18.58 12.02
CA PHE A 58 -16.17 17.46 12.78
C PHE A 58 -16.87 17.20 14.12
N LYS A 59 -17.55 18.19 14.72
CA LYS A 59 -18.31 17.99 15.97
C LYS A 59 -19.56 17.13 15.76
N LYS A 60 -20.08 17.06 14.53
CA LYS A 60 -21.31 16.34 14.18
C LYS A 60 -21.09 15.25 13.15
N ALA A 61 -20.02 15.32 12.36
CA ALA A 61 -19.75 14.41 11.24
C ALA A 61 -19.78 12.94 11.67
N PHE A 62 -19.29 12.62 12.86
CA PHE A 62 -19.23 11.24 13.34
C PHE A 62 -20.54 10.69 13.92
N SER A 63 -21.60 11.51 14.00
CA SER A 63 -22.95 11.02 14.33
C SER A 63 -23.47 9.98 13.32
N SER A 64 -22.97 10.04 12.08
CA SER A 64 -23.14 8.98 11.07
C SER A 64 -21.79 8.42 10.66
N ARG A 65 -21.33 7.38 11.37
CA ARG A 65 -20.08 6.65 11.06
C ARG A 65 -20.04 6.14 9.62
N GLN A 66 -21.16 5.63 9.10
CA GLN A 66 -21.24 5.12 7.74
C GLN A 66 -20.99 6.21 6.69
N LYS A 67 -21.64 7.37 6.82
CA LYS A 67 -21.44 8.48 5.87
C LYS A 67 -20.04 9.07 5.99
N MET A 68 -19.49 9.15 7.20
CA MET A 68 -18.12 9.58 7.42
C MET A 68 -17.09 8.61 6.80
N ALA A 69 -17.31 7.30 6.91
CA ALA A 69 -16.48 6.30 6.23
C ALA A 69 -16.54 6.45 4.70
N GLY A 70 -17.73 6.73 4.14
CA GLY A 70 -17.88 7.03 2.72
C GLY A 70 -17.07 8.25 2.30
N ALA A 71 -17.21 9.38 3.01
CA ALA A 71 -16.42 10.58 2.74
C ALA A 71 -14.92 10.36 2.90
N PHE A 72 -14.51 9.54 3.87
CA PHE A 72 -13.11 9.17 4.06
C PHE A 72 -12.58 8.25 2.95
N LYS A 73 -13.42 7.34 2.41
CA LYS A 73 -13.06 6.54 1.24
C LYS A 73 -12.89 7.42 0.00
N ASP A 74 -13.80 8.38 -0.22
CA ASP A 74 -13.66 9.36 -1.31
C ASP A 74 -12.36 10.15 -1.17
N TYR A 75 -12.07 10.68 0.02
CA TYR A 75 -10.83 11.38 0.35
C TYR A 75 -9.58 10.58 -0.03
N LEU A 76 -9.53 9.30 0.34
CA LEU A 76 -8.40 8.42 0.03
C LEU A 76 -8.29 8.13 -1.47
N SER A 77 -9.40 8.04 -2.20
CA SER A 77 -9.41 7.79 -3.65
C SER A 77 -8.73 8.89 -4.47
N PHE A 78 -8.62 10.10 -3.91
CA PHE A 78 -7.90 11.21 -4.55
C PHE A 78 -6.39 11.15 -4.35
N MET A 79 -5.90 10.43 -3.34
CA MET A 79 -4.48 10.41 -2.97
C MET A 79 -3.52 9.99 -4.10
N PRO A 80 -3.82 8.97 -4.93
CA PRO A 80 -2.94 8.56 -6.02
C PRO A 80 -2.71 9.63 -7.10
N HIS A 81 -3.58 10.65 -7.15
CA HIS A 81 -3.52 11.71 -8.14
C HIS A 81 -2.92 13.02 -7.61
N ALA A 82 -2.57 13.07 -6.33
CA ALA A 82 -1.96 14.22 -5.67
C ALA A 82 -0.44 14.14 -5.69
N SER A 83 0.23 15.25 -5.35
CA SER A 83 1.63 15.20 -4.96
C SER A 83 1.78 14.52 -3.58
N ALA A 84 2.81 13.69 -3.40
CA ALA A 84 3.07 13.01 -2.12
C ALA A 84 3.13 13.99 -0.94
N ARG A 85 3.74 15.17 -1.16
CA ARG A 85 3.79 16.26 -0.18
C ARG A 85 2.40 16.71 0.25
N GLN A 86 1.46 16.90 -0.69
CA GLN A 86 0.12 17.36 -0.37
C GLN A 86 -0.71 16.26 0.28
N ALA A 87 -0.58 15.00 -0.17
CA ALA A 87 -1.21 13.86 0.48
C ALA A 87 -0.83 13.76 1.96
N HIS A 88 0.46 13.79 2.28
CA HIS A 88 0.97 13.74 3.66
C HIS A 88 0.52 14.95 4.49
N ARG A 89 0.58 16.16 3.92
CA ARG A 89 0.09 17.38 4.60
C ARG A 89 -1.39 17.28 4.94
N SER A 90 -2.20 16.82 3.99
CA SER A 90 -3.64 16.70 4.16
C SER A 90 -3.99 15.68 5.25
N VAL A 91 -3.32 14.52 5.29
CA VAL A 91 -3.48 13.53 6.37
C VAL A 91 -3.11 14.13 7.72
N ALA A 92 -1.99 14.86 7.82
CA ALA A 92 -1.60 15.53 9.06
C ALA A 92 -2.64 16.57 9.53
N LYS A 93 -3.23 17.35 8.61
CA LYS A 93 -4.30 18.32 8.90
C LYS A 93 -5.58 17.64 9.40
N LEU A 94 -5.96 16.51 8.80
CA LEU A 94 -7.09 15.70 9.25
C LEU A 94 -6.86 15.16 10.67
N LEU A 95 -5.71 14.54 10.92
CA LEU A 95 -5.36 14.00 12.25
C LEU A 95 -5.38 15.11 13.32
N LYS A 96 -4.82 16.29 13.00
CA LYS A 96 -4.82 17.44 13.90
C LYS A 96 -6.23 17.88 14.30
N SER A 97 -7.19 17.80 13.37
CA SER A 97 -8.59 18.13 13.61
C SER A 97 -9.28 17.15 14.58
N LEU A 98 -8.69 15.95 14.77
CA LEU A 98 -9.18 14.89 15.64
C LEU A 98 -8.41 14.77 16.96
N ASP A 99 -7.41 15.62 17.23
CA ASP A 99 -6.57 15.57 18.44
C ASP A 99 -7.39 15.46 19.74
N LYS A 100 -8.56 16.10 19.80
CA LYS A 100 -9.42 16.13 20.99
C LYS A 100 -10.52 15.05 20.98
N GLN A 101 -10.60 14.23 19.94
CA GLN A 101 -11.68 13.27 19.66
C GLN A 101 -11.13 11.84 19.50
N PRO A 102 -10.73 11.16 20.61
CA PRO A 102 -10.03 9.88 20.55
C PRO A 102 -10.84 8.76 19.88
N ASP A 103 -12.15 8.69 20.10
CA ASP A 103 -13.01 7.68 19.49
C ASP A 103 -13.15 7.87 17.98
N ASP A 104 -13.15 9.13 17.53
CA ASP A 104 -13.23 9.49 16.11
C ASP A 104 -11.92 9.25 15.38
N LEU A 105 -10.80 9.57 16.04
CA LEU A 105 -9.47 9.19 15.57
C LEU A 105 -9.35 7.67 15.41
N LEU A 106 -9.74 6.90 16.44
CA LEU A 106 -9.68 5.44 16.40
C LEU A 106 -10.57 4.87 15.29
N PHE A 107 -11.77 5.44 15.11
CA PHE A 107 -12.66 5.05 14.03
C PHE A 107 -12.01 5.26 12.65
N LEU A 108 -11.46 6.44 12.37
CA LEU A 108 -10.80 6.68 11.08
C LEU A 108 -9.52 5.88 10.92
N ALA A 109 -8.75 5.63 11.98
CA ALA A 109 -7.56 4.77 11.91
C ALA A 109 -7.92 3.33 11.50
N ARG A 110 -9.02 2.78 12.04
CA ARG A 110 -9.54 1.47 11.60
C ARG A 110 -10.00 1.49 10.13
N LYS A 111 -10.60 2.60 9.68
CA LYS A 111 -10.96 2.76 8.27
C LYS A 111 -9.75 2.96 7.36
N ALA A 112 -8.70 3.60 7.84
CA ALA A 112 -7.44 3.70 7.11
C ALA A 112 -6.81 2.31 6.98
N GLU A 113 -6.76 1.53 8.06
CA GLU A 113 -6.31 0.13 8.03
C GLU A 113 -7.11 -0.67 6.99
N GLU A 114 -8.45 -0.60 7.02
CA GLU A 114 -9.34 -1.31 6.10
C GLU A 114 -9.18 -0.90 4.64
N TYR A 115 -9.04 0.40 4.35
CA TYR A 115 -9.08 0.92 2.98
C TYR A 115 -7.72 1.02 2.30
N ILE A 116 -6.64 1.17 3.07
CA ILE A 116 -5.31 1.39 2.50
C ILE A 116 -4.19 0.50 3.05
N HIS A 117 -4.47 -0.41 3.98
CA HIS A 117 -3.43 -1.27 4.55
C HIS A 117 -3.83 -2.75 4.71
N SER A 118 -5.05 -3.12 4.34
CA SER A 118 -5.54 -4.50 4.37
C SER A 118 -5.21 -5.26 3.07
N ASP A 119 -5.38 -6.57 3.11
CA ASP A 119 -5.36 -7.48 1.96
C ASP A 119 -6.44 -7.18 0.90
N THR A 120 -7.52 -6.52 1.31
CA THR A 120 -8.69 -6.16 0.50
C THR A 120 -8.70 -4.68 0.11
N SER A 121 -7.60 -3.96 0.37
CA SER A 121 -7.49 -2.53 0.05
C SER A 121 -7.42 -2.29 -1.45
N ASP A 122 -8.28 -1.40 -1.96
CA ASP A 122 -8.28 -0.98 -3.37
C ASP A 122 -6.97 -0.23 -3.73
N ILE A 123 -6.44 0.53 -2.76
CA ILE A 123 -5.20 1.30 -2.87
C ILE A 123 -4.35 0.96 -1.66
N TYR A 124 -3.28 0.20 -1.82
CA TYR A 124 -2.39 -0.10 -0.71
C TYR A 124 -1.35 1.04 -0.51
N SER A 125 -1.24 1.58 0.72
CA SER A 125 -0.23 2.58 1.10
C SER A 125 0.02 2.58 2.61
N ASP A 126 1.16 2.00 3.02
CA ASP A 126 1.66 2.10 4.39
C ASP A 126 2.08 3.53 4.76
N GLU A 127 2.63 4.31 3.82
CA GLU A 127 3.00 5.71 4.03
C GLU A 127 1.80 6.58 4.46
N LEU A 128 0.63 6.35 3.85
CA LEU A 128 -0.59 7.08 4.22
C LEU A 128 -1.25 6.51 5.49
N TYR A 129 -1.08 5.22 5.77
CA TYR A 129 -1.62 4.58 6.96
C TYR A 129 -0.82 4.90 8.23
N LEU A 130 0.52 4.91 8.15
CA LEU A 130 1.43 5.07 9.28
C LEU A 130 1.10 6.28 10.18
N PRO A 131 0.77 7.48 9.66
CA PRO A 131 0.36 8.61 10.49
C PRO A 131 -0.86 8.32 11.39
N PHE A 132 -1.82 7.51 10.93
CA PHE A 132 -2.96 7.11 11.75
C PHE A 132 -2.53 6.16 12.86
N ALA A 133 -1.65 5.20 12.56
CA ALA A 133 -1.13 4.27 13.57
C ALA A 133 -0.30 4.99 14.66
N VAL A 134 0.51 5.97 14.26
CA VAL A 134 1.26 6.84 15.18
C VAL A 134 0.32 7.70 16.04
N ALA A 135 -0.73 8.27 15.43
CA ALA A 135 -1.70 9.09 16.16
C ALA A 135 -2.48 8.28 17.21
N VAL A 136 -2.89 7.05 16.90
CA VAL A 136 -3.59 6.18 17.86
C VAL A 136 -2.65 5.71 18.97
N SER A 137 -1.45 5.23 18.63
CA SER A 137 -0.48 4.70 19.61
C SER A 137 -0.05 5.75 20.64
N SER A 138 0.06 7.02 20.24
CA SER A 138 0.45 8.13 21.12
C SER A 138 -0.69 8.74 21.95
N ASN A 139 -1.96 8.43 21.66
CA ASN A 139 -3.10 9.03 22.34
C ASN A 139 -3.47 8.27 23.63
N LYS A 140 -3.02 8.79 24.79
CA LYS A 140 -3.23 8.17 26.12
C LYS A 140 -4.71 8.01 26.54
N ARG A 141 -5.67 8.65 25.85
CA ARG A 141 -7.11 8.48 26.10
C ARG A 141 -7.71 7.25 25.40
N ILE A 142 -6.98 6.62 24.48
CA ILE A 142 -7.36 5.33 23.88
C ILE A 142 -6.86 4.20 24.78
N GLU A 143 -7.61 3.10 24.87
CA GLU A 143 -7.28 1.92 25.70
C GLU A 143 -5.86 1.36 25.41
N LYS A 144 -5.14 0.91 26.45
CA LYS A 144 -3.76 0.43 26.32
C LYS A 144 -3.61 -0.71 25.31
N ALA A 145 -4.46 -1.74 25.36
CA ALA A 145 -4.36 -2.88 24.46
C ALA A 145 -4.48 -2.47 22.97
N ILE A 146 -5.37 -1.52 22.68
CA ILE A 146 -5.52 -0.95 21.35
C ILE A 146 -4.25 -0.19 20.96
N ARG A 147 -3.72 0.66 21.84
CA ARG A 147 -2.49 1.42 21.56
C ARG A 147 -1.29 0.49 21.34
N ASP A 148 -1.17 -0.60 22.09
CA ASP A 148 -0.07 -1.55 21.95
C ASP A 148 -0.07 -2.18 20.54
N ARG A 149 -1.25 -2.56 20.01
CA ARG A 149 -1.41 -3.05 18.63
C ARG A 149 -0.93 -2.02 17.60
N TYR A 150 -1.38 -0.78 17.71
CA TYR A 150 -0.96 0.29 16.79
C TYR A 150 0.51 0.70 16.98
N THR A 151 1.08 0.49 18.16
CA THR A 151 2.51 0.72 18.43
C THR A 151 3.36 -0.29 17.67
N LEU A 152 2.96 -1.57 17.68
CA LEU A 152 3.63 -2.62 16.91
C LEU A 152 3.56 -2.32 15.41
N GLN A 153 2.37 -2.03 14.88
CA GLN A 153 2.20 -1.65 13.48
C GLN A 153 3.06 -0.44 13.11
N ALA A 154 3.01 0.64 13.88
CA ALA A 154 3.81 1.83 13.60
C ALA A 154 5.32 1.55 13.64
N ARG A 155 5.79 0.66 14.55
CA ARG A 155 7.19 0.23 14.62
C ARG A 155 7.62 -0.49 13.35
N ILE A 156 6.87 -1.52 12.95
CA ILE A 156 7.16 -2.34 11.76
C ILE A 156 7.22 -1.45 10.50
N LEU A 157 6.19 -0.62 10.31
CA LEU A 157 6.08 0.24 9.13
C LEU A 157 7.15 1.34 9.10
N SER A 158 7.50 1.91 10.26
CA SER A 158 8.58 2.91 10.34
C SER A 158 9.96 2.29 10.12
N GLY A 159 10.14 1.00 10.43
CA GLY A 159 11.42 0.30 10.27
C GLY A 159 11.69 -0.19 8.84
N SER A 160 10.66 -0.32 8.00
CA SER A 160 10.75 -0.99 6.71
C SER A 160 10.22 -0.15 5.53
N GLN A 161 10.40 1.18 5.57
CA GLN A 161 9.98 2.07 4.48
C GLN A 161 10.92 1.98 3.28
N THR A 162 10.37 2.26 2.09
CA THR A 162 11.16 2.44 0.87
C THR A 162 12.20 3.56 1.07
N GLY A 163 13.43 3.31 0.60
CA GLY A 163 14.58 4.21 0.74
C GLY A 163 15.27 4.17 2.11
N MET A 164 14.74 3.44 3.09
CA MET A 164 15.44 3.19 4.36
C MET A 164 16.35 1.96 4.25
N PRO A 165 17.45 1.89 5.04
CA PRO A 165 18.25 0.69 5.16
C PRO A 165 17.39 -0.51 5.55
N ALA A 166 17.61 -1.67 4.91
CA ALA A 166 16.87 -2.88 5.24
C ALA A 166 17.23 -3.36 6.66
N PRO A 167 16.24 -3.54 7.57
CA PRO A 167 16.51 -4.02 8.92
C PRO A 167 17.18 -5.38 8.94
N SER A 168 18.18 -5.55 9.81
CA SER A 168 18.74 -6.85 10.13
C SER A 168 17.78 -7.67 11.00
N PHE A 169 17.80 -8.99 10.84
CA PHE A 169 17.05 -9.91 11.71
C PHE A 169 17.82 -11.21 11.91
N ALA A 170 17.59 -11.87 13.04
CA ALA A 170 18.11 -13.20 13.30
C ALA A 170 17.27 -14.24 12.55
N TYR A 171 17.92 -15.28 12.04
CA TYR A 171 17.24 -16.43 11.45
C TYR A 171 18.06 -17.70 11.70
N THR A 172 17.40 -18.85 11.61
CA THR A 172 18.06 -20.16 11.63
C THR A 172 18.07 -20.72 10.23
N ASP A 173 19.23 -21.10 9.72
CA ASP A 173 19.37 -21.64 8.36
C ASP A 173 18.91 -23.09 8.26
N ARG A 174 18.85 -23.62 7.03
CA ARG A 174 18.44 -25.01 6.76
C ARG A 174 19.35 -26.08 7.41
N SER A 175 20.55 -25.72 7.87
CA SER A 175 21.45 -26.61 8.62
C SER A 175 21.25 -26.53 10.13
N GLY A 176 20.37 -25.65 10.61
CA GLY A 176 20.12 -25.40 12.03
C GLY A 176 21.08 -24.40 12.67
N VAL A 177 21.87 -23.67 11.86
CA VAL A 177 22.81 -22.67 12.36
C VAL A 177 22.12 -21.31 12.45
N ASN A 178 22.26 -20.66 13.59
CA ASN A 178 21.79 -19.29 13.78
C ASN A 178 22.68 -18.30 13.02
N ALA A 179 22.05 -17.40 12.29
CA ALA A 179 22.68 -16.36 11.50
C ALA A 179 21.93 -15.04 11.65
N ILE A 180 22.54 -13.96 11.14
CA ILE A 180 21.91 -12.63 11.08
C ILE A 180 21.87 -12.23 9.62
N PHE A 181 20.68 -11.90 9.13
CA PHE A 181 20.55 -11.22 7.86
C PHE A 181 21.05 -9.79 8.02
N SER A 182 22.00 -9.43 7.17
CA SER A 182 22.41 -8.06 6.89
C SER A 182 22.57 -7.97 5.37
N PRO A 183 22.16 -6.88 4.72
CA PRO A 183 22.38 -6.75 3.29
C PRO A 183 23.87 -6.90 2.97
N ASP A 184 24.17 -7.71 1.95
CA ASP A 184 25.54 -8.05 1.63
C ASP A 184 26.17 -7.00 0.72
N SER A 185 27.21 -6.34 1.21
CA SER A 185 28.00 -5.34 0.48
C SER A 185 28.67 -5.83 -0.81
N THR A 186 28.70 -7.14 -1.06
CA THR A 186 29.28 -7.75 -2.28
C THR A 186 28.26 -7.98 -3.39
N ALA A 187 26.95 -7.95 -3.08
CA ALA A 187 25.90 -8.07 -4.08
C ALA A 187 25.36 -6.68 -4.42
N GLU A 188 25.07 -6.45 -5.70
CA GLU A 188 24.43 -5.20 -6.14
C GLU A 188 22.93 -5.19 -5.79
N VAL A 189 22.29 -6.36 -5.75
CA VAL A 189 20.87 -6.50 -5.40
C VAL A 189 20.66 -7.69 -4.47
N THR A 190 19.87 -7.50 -3.41
CA THR A 190 19.38 -8.60 -2.58
C THR A 190 17.86 -8.70 -2.68
N ILE A 191 17.38 -9.89 -3.04
CA ILE A 191 15.96 -10.24 -3.03
C ILE A 191 15.65 -10.95 -1.71
N LEU A 192 14.92 -10.27 -0.83
CA LEU A 192 14.31 -10.89 0.34
C LEU A 192 12.98 -11.51 -0.08
N PHE A 193 12.87 -12.83 0.02
CA PHE A 193 11.70 -13.60 -0.34
C PHE A 193 11.04 -14.20 0.91
N PHE A 194 10.01 -13.53 1.42
CA PHE A 194 9.20 -14.03 2.52
C PHE A 194 8.20 -15.07 1.99
N ASN A 195 8.26 -16.28 2.55
CA ASN A 195 7.54 -17.44 2.04
C ASN A 195 7.02 -18.34 3.15
N ASP A 196 6.19 -19.29 2.74
CA ASP A 196 5.80 -20.44 3.53
C ASP A 196 5.99 -21.69 2.66
N PRO A 197 6.76 -22.72 3.07
CA PRO A 197 6.94 -23.95 2.30
C PRO A 197 5.63 -24.70 2.01
N ASP A 198 4.63 -24.61 2.89
CA ASP A 198 3.31 -25.23 2.72
C ASP A 198 2.37 -24.40 1.83
N CYS A 199 2.78 -23.17 1.44
CA CYS A 199 2.02 -22.31 0.55
C CYS A 199 2.26 -22.66 -0.93
N MET A 200 1.18 -22.99 -1.64
CA MET A 200 1.21 -23.31 -3.07
C MET A 200 1.72 -22.15 -3.92
N ASP A 201 1.27 -20.92 -3.63
CA ASP A 201 1.71 -19.72 -4.34
C ASP A 201 3.19 -19.44 -4.09
N CYS A 202 3.71 -19.72 -2.88
CA CYS A 202 5.14 -19.66 -2.59
C CYS A 202 5.94 -20.66 -3.40
N THR A 203 5.44 -21.90 -3.54
CA THR A 203 6.07 -22.93 -4.36
C THR A 203 6.11 -22.54 -5.85
N ILE A 204 5.04 -21.94 -6.37
CA ILE A 204 5.00 -21.41 -7.74
C ILE A 204 5.99 -20.25 -7.89
N ALA A 205 5.99 -19.29 -6.97
CA ALA A 205 6.88 -18.13 -7.01
C ALA A 205 8.36 -18.55 -6.95
N ARG A 206 8.71 -19.48 -6.05
CA ARG A 206 10.05 -20.09 -5.93
C ARG A 206 10.48 -20.73 -7.25
N SER A 207 9.61 -21.56 -7.82
CA SER A 207 9.91 -22.29 -9.06
C SER A 207 10.11 -21.35 -10.25
N ARG A 208 9.28 -20.31 -10.36
CA ARG A 208 9.39 -19.30 -11.42
C ARG A 208 10.66 -18.46 -11.31
N LEU A 209 11.01 -18.02 -10.10
CA LEU A 209 12.25 -17.26 -9.88
C LEU A 209 13.49 -18.12 -10.17
N ASN A 210 13.49 -19.38 -9.73
CA ASN A 210 14.60 -20.30 -9.99
C ASN A 210 14.73 -20.72 -11.46
N ALA A 211 13.62 -20.79 -12.20
CA ALA A 211 13.63 -21.12 -13.63
C ALA A 211 13.96 -19.91 -14.53
N ASP A 212 13.95 -18.69 -14.00
CA ASP A 212 14.30 -17.51 -14.78
C ASP A 212 15.81 -17.49 -15.07
N ILE A 213 16.15 -17.49 -16.36
CA ILE A 213 17.53 -17.60 -16.84
C ILE A 213 18.35 -16.39 -16.41
N ARG A 214 17.76 -15.18 -16.43
CA ARG A 214 18.47 -13.95 -16.13
C ARG A 214 18.72 -13.83 -14.63
N ALA A 215 17.70 -14.14 -13.81
CA ALA A 215 17.85 -14.26 -12.36
C ALA A 215 18.95 -15.26 -12.00
N SER A 216 18.94 -16.44 -12.63
CA SER A 216 19.95 -17.48 -12.40
C SER A 216 21.37 -17.02 -12.75
N ASN A 217 21.54 -16.30 -13.86
CA ASN A 217 22.83 -15.73 -14.25
C ASN A 217 23.32 -14.68 -13.24
N PHE A 218 22.46 -13.76 -12.83
CA PHE A 218 22.82 -12.74 -11.83
C PHE A 218 23.20 -13.36 -10.48
N ILE A 219 22.53 -14.44 -10.05
CA ILE A 219 22.90 -15.17 -8.84
C ILE A 219 24.27 -15.82 -9.00
N LYS A 220 24.51 -16.48 -10.14
CA LYS A 220 25.79 -17.15 -10.43
C LYS A 220 26.97 -16.19 -10.53
N GLU A 221 26.73 -14.99 -11.07
CA GLU A 221 27.73 -13.92 -11.20
C GLU A 221 27.96 -13.14 -9.90
N GLY A 222 27.14 -13.37 -8.87
CA GLY A 222 27.22 -12.68 -7.59
C GLY A 222 26.57 -11.30 -7.55
N VAL A 223 26.03 -10.84 -8.68
CA VAL A 223 25.31 -9.55 -8.81
C VAL A 223 24.04 -9.55 -7.96
N MET A 224 23.33 -10.68 -7.90
CA MET A 224 22.08 -10.81 -7.15
C MET A 224 22.16 -11.88 -6.06
N ARG A 225 21.63 -11.60 -4.88
CA ARG A 225 21.41 -12.57 -3.81
C ARG A 225 19.93 -12.87 -3.68
N VAL A 226 19.56 -14.13 -3.43
CA VAL A 226 18.22 -14.47 -2.94
C VAL A 226 18.32 -14.98 -1.51
N VAL A 227 17.54 -14.36 -0.62
CA VAL A 227 17.41 -14.71 0.79
C VAL A 227 15.95 -15.05 1.05
N ALA A 228 15.66 -16.34 1.10
CA ALA A 228 14.32 -16.88 1.28
C ALA A 228 14.07 -17.18 2.77
N ILE A 229 13.13 -16.45 3.38
CA ILE A 229 12.87 -16.53 4.82
C ILE A 229 11.43 -16.94 5.08
N THR A 230 11.25 -17.96 5.90
CA THR A 230 9.94 -18.37 6.42
C THR A 230 9.68 -17.67 7.76
N PRO A 231 8.62 -16.85 7.88
CA PRO A 231 8.18 -16.36 9.19
C PRO A 231 7.70 -17.55 10.04
N GLY A 232 8.41 -17.82 11.14
CA GLY A 232 8.13 -18.97 12.00
C GLY A 232 9.40 -19.68 12.49
N GLU A 233 9.18 -20.80 13.17
CA GLU A 233 10.24 -21.60 13.77
C GLU A 233 10.92 -22.53 12.76
N ALA A 234 12.24 -22.71 12.89
CA ALA A 234 13.01 -23.67 12.10
C ALA A 234 12.89 -25.10 12.65
N ASP A 235 11.66 -25.61 12.73
CA ASP A 235 11.40 -26.98 13.19
C ASP A 235 11.83 -28.05 12.17
N GLU A 236 11.79 -29.32 12.57
CA GLU A 236 12.23 -30.42 11.70
C GLU A 236 11.36 -30.59 10.44
N ASN A 237 10.08 -30.21 10.49
CA ASN A 237 9.20 -30.26 9.32
C ASN A 237 9.59 -29.18 8.31
N TRP A 238 9.81 -27.95 8.79
CA TRP A 238 10.32 -26.85 7.99
C TRP A 238 11.66 -27.20 7.34
N LYS A 239 12.61 -27.78 8.09
CA LYS A 239 13.92 -28.19 7.56
C LYS A 239 13.78 -29.17 6.40
N GLN A 240 12.95 -30.20 6.55
CA GLN A 240 12.71 -31.19 5.48
C GLN A 240 12.14 -30.54 4.22
N MET A 241 11.19 -29.61 4.36
CA MET A 241 10.63 -28.91 3.21
C MET A 241 11.65 -27.94 2.57
N ALA A 242 12.49 -27.31 3.38
CA ALA A 242 13.54 -26.39 2.96
C ALA A 242 14.66 -27.08 2.14
N GLU A 243 14.82 -28.40 2.24
CA GLU A 243 15.76 -29.16 1.39
C GLU A 243 15.45 -29.00 -0.11
N SER A 244 14.19 -28.80 -0.48
CA SER A 244 13.77 -28.60 -1.87
C SER A 244 14.11 -27.21 -2.45
N TYR A 245 14.58 -26.29 -1.61
CA TYR A 245 14.92 -24.94 -2.06
C TYR A 245 16.27 -24.93 -2.79
N PRO A 246 16.44 -24.07 -3.80
CA PRO A 246 17.71 -23.98 -4.55
C PRO A 246 18.92 -23.82 -3.63
N GLU A 247 19.99 -24.57 -3.90
CA GLU A 247 21.25 -24.50 -3.13
C GLU A 247 21.95 -23.14 -3.27
N SER A 248 21.72 -22.44 -4.38
CA SER A 248 22.26 -21.10 -4.64
C SER A 248 21.61 -20.00 -3.81
N TRP A 249 20.56 -20.31 -3.04
CA TRP A 249 19.83 -19.35 -2.22
C TRP A 249 20.18 -19.50 -0.74
N ILE A 250 20.22 -18.37 -0.02
CA ILE A 250 20.20 -18.38 1.44
C ILE A 250 18.77 -18.70 1.87
N VAL A 251 18.59 -19.71 2.71
CA VAL A 251 17.27 -20.16 3.16
C VAL A 251 17.26 -20.30 4.67
N GLY A 252 16.26 -19.73 5.32
CA GLY A 252 16.13 -19.74 6.77
C GLY A 252 14.71 -19.53 7.27
N ALA A 253 14.50 -19.72 8.57
CA ALA A 253 13.27 -19.34 9.25
C ALA A 253 13.56 -18.38 10.40
N SER A 254 12.60 -17.50 10.70
CA SER A 254 12.71 -16.52 11.78
C SER A 254 11.34 -16.26 12.39
N SER A 255 11.18 -16.48 13.69
CA SER A 255 9.92 -16.25 14.41
C SER A 255 9.68 -14.81 14.83
N GLU A 256 10.64 -13.91 14.58
CA GLU A 256 10.55 -12.48 14.92
C GLU A 256 10.46 -11.58 13.68
N VAL A 257 10.59 -12.13 12.47
CA VAL A 257 10.72 -11.32 11.25
C VAL A 257 9.45 -10.56 10.88
N ASP A 258 8.29 -11.05 11.29
CA ASP A 258 6.98 -10.40 11.15
C ASP A 258 6.80 -9.21 12.12
N GLU A 259 7.64 -9.10 13.15
CA GLU A 259 7.74 -7.91 14.00
C GLU A 259 8.74 -6.86 13.47
N ILE A 260 9.43 -7.17 12.37
CA ILE A 260 10.48 -6.32 11.78
C ILE A 260 10.10 -5.84 10.38
N TYR A 261 9.57 -6.73 9.55
CA TYR A 261 9.10 -6.45 8.20
C TYR A 261 7.59 -6.55 8.12
N ASP A 262 6.98 -5.69 7.30
CA ASP A 262 5.55 -5.77 7.00
C ASP A 262 5.27 -6.90 6.01
N ILE A 263 4.87 -8.06 6.54
CA ILE A 263 4.63 -9.31 5.80
C ILE A 263 3.19 -9.79 6.08
N PRO A 264 2.15 -9.16 5.49
CA PRO A 264 0.78 -9.60 5.75
C PRO A 264 0.40 -10.87 4.99
N THR A 265 1.09 -11.15 3.88
CA THR A 265 0.83 -12.31 3.04
C THR A 265 2.13 -12.84 2.44
N THR A 266 2.17 -14.16 2.26
CA THR A 266 3.23 -14.87 1.54
C THR A 266 2.65 -15.50 0.27
N PRO A 267 3.37 -15.50 -0.87
CA PRO A 267 4.72 -14.97 -1.05
C PRO A 267 4.75 -13.43 -1.11
N THR A 268 5.79 -12.84 -0.54
CA THR A 268 6.06 -11.39 -0.66
C THR A 268 7.56 -11.17 -0.91
N PHE A 269 7.88 -10.25 -1.82
CA PHE A 269 9.26 -9.91 -2.15
C PHE A 269 9.60 -8.46 -1.75
N TYR A 270 10.80 -8.30 -1.21
CA TYR A 270 11.46 -7.01 -1.03
C TYR A 270 12.74 -7.00 -1.90
N VAL A 271 13.03 -5.86 -2.52
CA VAL A 271 14.24 -5.63 -3.31
C VAL A 271 15.10 -4.64 -2.54
N ILE A 272 16.29 -5.07 -2.17
CA ILE A 272 17.30 -4.25 -1.50
C ILE A 272 18.36 -3.87 -2.54
N ASP A 273 18.64 -2.57 -2.66
CA ASP A 273 19.63 -2.03 -3.60
C ASP A 273 21.07 -2.14 -3.09
N ASP A 274 22.02 -1.67 -3.89
CA ASP A 274 23.46 -1.64 -3.64
C ASP A 274 23.84 -0.67 -2.51
N GLU A 275 22.97 0.31 -2.20
CA GLU A 275 23.05 1.15 -1.00
C GLU A 275 22.43 0.49 0.24
N HIS A 276 22.04 -0.78 0.15
CA HIS A 276 21.50 -1.61 1.24
C HIS A 276 20.13 -1.11 1.72
N LYS A 277 19.43 -0.34 0.89
CA LYS A 277 18.12 0.25 1.17
C LYS A 277 17.01 -0.54 0.50
N ILE A 278 15.84 -0.50 1.10
CA ILE A 278 14.63 -1.07 0.52
C ILE A 278 14.25 -0.25 -0.70
N ALA A 279 14.56 -0.73 -1.90
CA ALA A 279 14.18 -0.09 -3.15
C ALA A 279 12.72 -0.36 -3.49
N LEU A 280 12.26 -1.59 -3.23
CA LEU A 280 10.87 -1.99 -3.40
C LEU A 280 10.46 -2.92 -2.26
N LYS A 281 9.21 -2.81 -1.82
CA LYS A 281 8.62 -3.70 -0.82
C LYS A 281 7.31 -4.27 -1.33
N ARG A 282 6.98 -5.48 -0.85
CA ARG A 282 5.68 -6.14 -1.08
C ARG A 282 5.30 -6.30 -2.55
N ILE A 283 6.27 -6.61 -3.40
CA ILE A 283 5.99 -6.91 -4.81
C ILE A 283 5.70 -8.40 -5.00
N ASP A 284 4.92 -8.72 -6.04
CA ASP A 284 4.65 -10.09 -6.45
C ASP A 284 5.75 -10.63 -7.37
N ILE A 285 5.71 -11.95 -7.63
CA ILE A 285 6.68 -12.60 -8.52
C ILE A 285 6.65 -12.04 -9.95
N ASN A 286 5.49 -11.59 -10.45
CA ASN A 286 5.39 -11.05 -11.81
C ASN A 286 6.15 -9.72 -11.91
N THR A 287 5.94 -8.84 -10.95
CA THR A 287 6.61 -7.54 -10.86
C THR A 287 8.11 -7.73 -10.71
N LEU A 288 8.54 -8.64 -9.83
CA LEU A 288 9.95 -8.97 -9.64
C LEU A 288 10.61 -9.45 -10.95
N LEU A 289 10.03 -10.43 -11.65
CA LEU A 289 10.58 -10.94 -12.90
C LEU A 289 10.59 -9.87 -14.01
N ASN A 290 9.57 -9.03 -14.08
CA ASN A 290 9.54 -7.91 -15.01
C ASN A 290 10.67 -6.91 -14.74
N LEU A 291 11.01 -6.64 -13.47
CA LEU A 291 12.14 -5.78 -13.11
C LEU A 291 13.46 -6.42 -13.51
N ILE A 292 13.67 -7.69 -13.14
CA ILE A 292 14.88 -8.45 -13.50
C ILE A 292 15.08 -8.43 -15.01
N SER A 293 14.02 -8.59 -15.81
CA SER A 293 14.10 -8.60 -17.28
C SER A 293 14.66 -7.31 -17.91
N ARG A 294 14.61 -6.18 -17.17
CA ARG A 294 15.01 -4.84 -17.64
C ARG A 294 16.37 -4.38 -17.15
N LEU A 295 16.96 -5.10 -16.19
CA LEU A 295 18.36 -4.93 -15.80
C LEU A 295 19.27 -5.51 -16.89
#